data_AF-A0A932QBB5-F1
#
_entry.id   AF-A0A932QBB5-F1
#
_cell.length_a   1.000
_cell.length_b   1.000
_cell.length_c   1.000
_cell.angle_alpha   90.00
_cell.angle_beta   90.00
_cell.angle_gamma   90.00
#
_symmetry.space_group_name_H-M   'P 1'
#
loop_
_entity.id
_entity.type
_entity.pdbx_description
1 polymer ?
#
loop_
_entity_poly.entity_id
_entity_poly.type
_entity_poly.pdbx_seq_one_letter_code
_entity_poly.pdbx_strand_id
1 'polypeptide(L)'
;MRRTASYNEELSQRLRRPAYAREFIASLMVGDDGLSAEDALRQTIQIMGVKEFAALTGVPSSNLVAFVKGRRSLKPETLDQLLKPFKLRTRIILEKAS
;
A
#
# COMPACT_ATOMS: atom_id res chain seq x y z
N MET A 1 -6.39 21.10 -17.96
CA MET A 1 -5.86 20.18 -16.94
C MET A 1 -5.54 18.82 -17.57
N ARG A 2 -4.28 18.53 -17.92
CA ARG A 2 -3.83 17.22 -18.47
C ARG A 2 -2.69 16.58 -17.66
N ARG A 3 -2.22 17.27 -16.61
CA ARG A 3 -1.02 16.87 -15.84
C ARG A 3 -1.29 15.74 -14.84
N THR A 4 -2.49 15.66 -14.26
CA THR A 4 -2.83 14.67 -13.22
C THR A 4 -2.96 13.24 -13.76
N ALA A 5 -3.50 13.05 -14.97
CA ALA A 5 -3.60 11.73 -15.59
C ALA A 5 -2.21 11.16 -15.92
N SER A 6 -1.36 11.96 -16.58
CA SER A 6 0.01 11.55 -16.93
C SER A 6 0.89 11.33 -15.70
N TYR A 7 0.72 12.14 -14.64
CA TYR A 7 1.45 11.97 -13.39
C TYR A 7 1.09 10.66 -12.68
N ASN A 8 -0.20 10.33 -12.58
CA ASN A 8 -0.64 9.07 -11.97
C ASN A 8 -0.22 7.85 -12.80
N GLU A 9 -0.20 7.97 -14.13
CA GLU A 9 0.21 6.89 -15.02
C GLU A 9 1.72 6.62 -14.91
N GLU A 10 2.55 7.66 -14.88
CA GLU A 10 3.99 7.54 -14.62
C GLU A 10 4.27 6.98 -13.21
N LEU A 11 3.53 7.47 -12.20
CA LEU A 11 3.65 6.99 -10.83
C LEU A 11 3.26 5.52 -10.69
N SER A 12 2.16 5.09 -11.33
CA SER A 12 1.74 3.69 -11.40
C SER A 12 2.86 2.80 -11.96
N GLN A 13 3.51 3.21 -13.06
CA GLN A 13 4.62 2.45 -13.64
C GLN A 13 5.82 2.35 -12.70
N ARG A 14 6.16 3.43 -11.99
CA ARG A 14 7.26 3.43 -11.01
C ARG A 14 6.94 2.52 -9.83
N LEU A 15 5.70 2.54 -9.32
CA LEU A 15 5.24 1.71 -8.21
C LEU A 15 5.32 0.20 -8.50
N ARG A 16 5.26 -0.22 -9.77
CA ARG A 16 5.49 -1.63 -10.14
C ARG A 16 6.88 -2.14 -9.74
N ARG A 17 7.84 -1.24 -9.49
CA ARG A 17 9.18 -1.59 -9.00
C ARG A 17 9.14 -1.73 -7.47
N PRO A 18 9.41 -2.91 -6.89
CA PRO A 18 9.25 -3.12 -5.45
C PRO A 18 10.07 -2.18 -4.56
N ALA A 19 11.28 -1.80 -4.99
CA ALA A 19 12.12 -0.86 -4.25
C ALA A 19 11.50 0.55 -4.18
N TYR A 20 10.93 1.01 -5.29
CA TYR A 20 10.26 2.31 -5.34
C TYR A 20 8.96 2.30 -4.54
N ALA A 21 8.15 1.25 -4.67
CA ALA A 21 6.93 1.10 -3.87
C ALA A 21 7.22 1.07 -2.37
N ARG A 22 8.31 0.43 -1.94
CA ARG A 22 8.74 0.43 -0.55
C ARG A 22 9.00 1.86 -0.04
N GLU A 23 9.77 2.64 -0.77
CA GLU A 23 10.07 4.03 -0.40
C GLU A 23 8.83 4.91 -0.42
N PHE A 24 7.96 4.70 -1.41
CA PHE A 24 6.68 5.38 -1.50
C PHE A 24 5.79 5.10 -0.29
N ILE A 25 5.58 3.81 0.06
CA ILE A 25 4.80 3.40 1.23
C ILE A 25 5.40 4.01 2.50
N ALA A 26 6.73 3.94 2.67
CA ALA A 26 7.39 4.53 3.84
C ALA A 26 7.17 6.05 3.91
N SER A 27 7.26 6.75 2.78
CA SER A 27 7.06 8.21 2.72
C SER A 27 5.64 8.64 3.11
N LEU A 28 4.63 7.82 2.82
CA LEU A 28 3.24 8.08 3.21
C LEU A 28 3.02 8.00 4.72
N MET A 29 3.90 7.30 5.45
CA MET A 29 3.78 7.05 6.89
C MET A 29 4.63 8.02 7.73
N VAL A 30 5.38 8.93 7.11
CA VAL A 30 6.27 9.87 7.82
C VAL A 30 5.52 11.15 8.18
N GLY A 31 5.79 11.68 9.38
CA GLY A 31 5.25 12.94 9.89
C GLY A 31 4.09 12.75 10.87
N ASP A 32 3.68 13.84 11.52
CA ASP A 32 2.63 13.82 12.55
C ASP A 32 1.25 13.46 11.96
N ASP A 33 1.02 13.75 10.68
CA ASP A 33 -0.16 13.38 9.90
C ASP A 33 0.09 12.15 8.99
N GLY A 34 1.12 11.37 9.30
CA GLY A 34 1.47 10.17 8.55
C GLY A 34 0.32 9.16 8.49
N LEU A 35 0.15 8.51 7.34
CA LEU A 35 -0.89 7.50 7.18
C LEU A 35 -0.58 6.25 7.99
N SER A 36 -1.64 5.56 8.42
CA SER A 36 -1.52 4.21 8.93
C SER A 36 -0.95 3.28 7.85
N ALA A 37 -0.34 2.16 8.26
CA ALA A 37 0.17 1.16 7.30
C ALA A 37 -0.94 0.64 6.37
N GLU A 38 -2.17 0.51 6.87
CA GLU A 38 -3.32 0.11 6.05
C GLU A 38 -3.68 1.20 5.03
N ASP A 39 -3.74 2.46 5.43
CA ASP A 39 -4.12 3.56 4.54
C ASP A 39 -3.05 3.85 3.49
N ALA A 40 -1.78 3.78 3.87
CA ALA A 40 -0.66 3.88 2.94
C ALA A 40 -0.73 2.79 1.86
N LEU A 41 -1.09 1.56 2.25
CA LEU A 41 -1.31 0.46 1.30
C LEU A 41 -2.55 0.70 0.43
N ARG A 42 -3.68 1.15 0.99
CA ARG A 42 -4.88 1.47 0.20
C ARG A 42 -4.56 2.48 -0.89
N GLN A 43 -3.87 3.57 -0.53
CA GLN A 43 -3.47 4.60 -1.48
C GLN A 43 -2.50 4.05 -2.54
N THR A 44 -1.51 3.23 -2.13
CA THR A 44 -0.59 2.59 -3.06
C THR A 44 -1.33 1.69 -4.06
N ILE A 45 -2.30 0.89 -3.61
CA ILE A 45 -3.11 0.02 -4.48
C ILE A 45 -3.99 0.85 -5.43
N GLN A 46 -4.56 1.96 -4.97
CA GLN A 46 -5.38 2.84 -5.81
C GLN A 46 -4.57 3.49 -6.94
N ILE A 47 -3.31 3.87 -6.68
CA ILE A 47 -2.42 4.46 -7.69
C ILE A 47 -1.84 3.40 -8.62
N MET A 48 -1.35 2.28 -8.07
CA MET A 48 -0.74 1.20 -8.86
C MET A 48 -1.77 0.47 -9.72
N GLY A 49 -2.97 0.28 -9.18
CA GLY A 49 -4.02 -0.57 -9.74
C GLY A 49 -4.12 -1.91 -9.01
N VAL A 50 -5.37 -2.34 -8.80
CA VAL A 50 -5.67 -3.59 -8.07
C VAL A 50 -5.13 -4.82 -8.79
N LYS A 51 -5.18 -4.83 -10.13
CA LYS A 51 -4.74 -5.98 -10.93
C LYS A 51 -3.22 -6.16 -10.84
N GLU A 52 -2.49 -5.07 -10.96
CA GLU A 52 -1.04 -4.99 -10.88
C GLU A 52 -0.56 -5.41 -9.48
N PHE A 53 -1.23 -4.90 -8.44
CA PHE A 53 -0.91 -5.25 -7.06
C PHE A 53 -1.23 -6.71 -6.73
N ALA A 54 -2.34 -7.25 -7.24
CA ALA A 54 -2.68 -8.67 -7.13
C ALA A 54 -1.61 -9.55 -7.78
N ALA A 55 -1.12 -9.18 -8.97
CA ALA A 55 -0.06 -9.90 -9.66
C ALA A 55 1.27 -9.90 -8.88
N LEU A 56 1.59 -8.79 -8.19
CA LEU A 56 2.81 -8.69 -7.36
C LEU A 56 2.73 -9.48 -6.05
N THR A 57 1.57 -9.52 -5.41
CA THR A 57 1.38 -10.13 -4.08
C THR A 57 0.85 -11.56 -4.12
N GLY A 58 0.23 -11.97 -5.22
CA GLY A 58 -0.52 -13.23 -5.33
C GLY A 58 -1.86 -13.23 -4.58
N VAL A 59 -2.28 -12.09 -4.04
CA VAL A 59 -3.56 -11.97 -3.31
C VAL A 59 -4.71 -11.80 -4.29
N PRO A 60 -5.85 -12.48 -4.10
CA PRO A 60 -7.01 -12.33 -4.98
C PRO A 60 -7.49 -10.89 -5.09
N SER A 61 -7.72 -10.41 -6.31
CA SER A 61 -8.20 -9.06 -6.59
C SER A 61 -9.49 -8.71 -5.84
N SER A 62 -10.39 -9.68 -5.61
CA SER A 62 -11.62 -9.48 -4.83
C SER A 62 -11.33 -9.04 -3.38
N ASN A 63 -10.32 -9.63 -2.75
CA ASN A 63 -9.89 -9.27 -1.39
C ASN A 63 -9.29 -7.87 -1.38
N LEU A 64 -8.46 -7.53 -2.37
CA LEU A 64 -7.88 -6.20 -2.50
C LEU A 64 -8.94 -5.13 -2.74
N VAL A 65 -9.95 -5.37 -3.59
CA VAL A 65 -11.07 -4.44 -3.80
C VAL A 65 -11.83 -4.21 -2.49
N ALA A 66 -12.11 -5.27 -1.73
CA ALA A 66 -12.81 -5.15 -0.46
C ALA A 66 -12.01 -4.33 0.57
N PHE A 67 -10.69 -4.55 0.63
CA PHE A 67 -9.77 -3.80 1.48
C PHE A 67 -9.68 -2.32 1.10
N VAL A 68 -9.50 -2.02 -0.20
CA VAL A 68 -9.44 -0.64 -0.71
C VAL A 68 -10.74 0.12 -0.45
N LYS A 69 -11.89 -0.57 -0.47
CA LYS A 69 -13.20 0.01 -0.14
C LYS A 69 -13.46 0.19 1.37
N GLY A 70 -12.50 -0.16 2.23
CA GLY A 70 -12.66 -0.07 3.68
C GLY A 70 -13.71 -1.04 4.25
N ARG A 71 -14.18 -2.02 3.46
CA ARG A 71 -15.22 -2.97 3.89
C ARG A 71 -14.68 -4.11 4.76
N ARG A 72 -13.36 -4.16 4.94
CA ARG A 72 -12.67 -5.22 5.69
C ARG A 72 -11.35 -4.69 6.25
N SER A 73 -11.13 -4.91 7.56
CA SER A 73 -9.82 -4.82 8.19
C SER A 73 -9.01 -6.09 7.89
N LEU A 74 -7.71 -5.92 7.59
CA LEU A 74 -6.84 -7.05 7.28
C LEU A 74 -6.37 -7.71 8.58
N LYS A 75 -6.25 -9.04 8.55
CA LYS A 75 -5.49 -9.72 9.60
C LYS A 75 -4.02 -9.29 9.49
N PRO A 76 -3.27 -9.23 10.62
CA PRO A 76 -1.84 -8.94 10.60
C PRO A 76 -1.06 -9.82 9.61
N GLU A 77 -1.42 -11.10 9.53
CA GLU A 77 -0.86 -12.07 8.59
C GLU A 77 -1.07 -11.67 7.12
N THR A 78 -2.25 -11.14 6.79
CA THR A 78 -2.55 -10.67 5.43
C THR A 78 -1.81 -9.37 5.14
N LEU A 79 -1.68 -8.49 6.12
CA LEU A 79 -0.89 -7.26 5.99
C LEU A 79 0.58 -7.57 5.68
N ASP A 80 1.18 -8.53 6.38
CA ASP A 80 2.53 -9.01 6.09
C ASP A 80 2.65 -9.63 4.69
N GLN A 81 1.64 -10.38 4.23
CA GLN A 81 1.62 -10.91 2.86
C GLN A 81 1.61 -9.81 1.80
N LEU A 82 0.87 -8.72 2.01
CA LEU A 82 0.83 -7.58 1.09
C LEU A 82 2.15 -6.78 1.09
N LEU A 83 2.86 -6.76 2.23
CA LEU A 83 4.14 -6.06 2.40
C LEU A 83 5.35 -6.86 1.91
N LYS A 84 5.22 -8.20 1.86
CA LYS A 84 6.30 -9.13 1.50
C LYS A 84 6.97 -8.82 0.15
N PRO A 85 6.27 -8.50 -0.95
CA PRO A 85 6.93 -8.15 -2.22
C PRO A 85 7.82 -6.92 -2.12
N PHE A 86 7.51 -6.00 -1.22
CA PHE A 86 8.27 -4.77 -0.97
C PHE A 86 9.39 -4.97 0.06
N LYS A 87 9.62 -6.22 0.52
CA LYS A 87 10.56 -6.54 1.61
C LYS A 87 10.26 -5.77 2.90
N LEU A 88 8.98 -5.48 3.14
CA LEU A 88 8.47 -4.87 4.36
C LEU A 88 7.80 -5.94 5.21
N ARG A 89 7.78 -5.72 6.53
CA ARG A 89 7.01 -6.52 7.49
C ARG A 89 6.48 -5.60 8.58
N THR A 90 5.36 -5.96 9.16
CA THR A 90 4.86 -5.27 10.35
C THR A 90 5.72 -5.61 11.55
N ARG A 91 5.86 -4.65 12.47
CA ARG A 91 6.46 -4.86 13.79
C ARG A 91 5.55 -4.20 14.81
N ILE A 92 5.16 -4.96 15.82
CA ILE A 92 4.41 -4.42 16.96
C ILE A 92 5.39 -3.58 17.79
N ILE A 93 5.08 -2.30 17.96
CA ILE A 93 5.79 -1.37 18.84
C ILE A 93 4.83 -1.01 19.96
N LEU A 94 5.25 -1.17 21.20
CA LEU A 94 4.50 -0.76 22.37
C LEU A 94 4.91 0.66 22.73
N GLU A 95 3.96 1.59 22.70
CA GLU A 95 4.16 2.96 23.15
C GLU A 95 3.58 3.14 24.56
N LYS A 96 4.15 4.07 25.33
CA LYS A 96 3.68 4.37 26.68
C LYS A 96 2.28 4.99 26.56
N ALA A 97 1.28 4.33 27.14
CA ALA A 97 -0.03 4.96 27.35
C ALA A 97 0.17 6.14 28.30
N SER A 98 -0.27 7.33 27.88
CA SER A 98 -0.36 8.53 28.73
C SER A 98 -1.66 8.50 29.54
#